data_AF-A0A437Q250-F1
#
_entry.id   AF-A0A437Q250-F1
#
_cell.length_a   1.000
_cell.length_b   1.000
_cell.length_c   1.000
_cell.angle_alpha   90.00
_cell.angle_beta   90.00
_cell.angle_gamma   90.00
#
_symmetry.space_group_name_H-M   'P 1'
#
loop_
_entity.id
_entity.type
_entity.pdbx_description
1 polymer ?
#
loop_
_entity_poly.entity_id
_entity_poly.type
_entity_poly.pdbx_seq_one_letter_code
_entity_poly.pdbx_strand_id
1 'polypeptide(L)'
;MTTNRGRKHVIRNRMASTGESYVEAARNLKSMKDMGQTAEAVRTQRWKPADSLDVPCPCGGTCEPGEKCDHCHARHRHVGRAPGSLTDVETWADRYACTGCSSAYTLTVVLPGRPWGIAETVVRGGSAEPVVQARVFPGVIHPMMRPEKPEKPAED
;
A
#
# COMPACT_ATOMS: atom_id res chain seq x y z
N MET A 1 -22.51 11.21 -9.53
CA MET A 1 -22.75 9.91 -10.24
C MET A 1 -22.05 9.90 -11.61
N THR A 2 -20.72 9.83 -11.67
CA THR A 2 -19.95 10.07 -12.92
C THR A 2 -18.76 9.12 -13.15
N THR A 3 -18.41 8.28 -12.17
CA THR A 3 -17.24 7.38 -12.23
C THR A 3 -17.31 6.34 -13.34
N ASN A 4 -18.52 5.89 -13.70
CA ASN A 4 -18.71 4.81 -14.68
C ASN A 4 -18.53 5.28 -16.14
N ARG A 5 -18.82 6.56 -16.44
CA ARG A 5 -18.67 7.12 -17.80
C ARG A 5 -17.19 7.36 -18.14
N GLY A 6 -16.42 7.90 -17.20
CA GLY A 6 -14.97 8.12 -17.37
C GLY A 6 -14.20 6.81 -17.55
N ARG A 7 -14.48 5.80 -16.71
CA ARG A 7 -13.88 4.47 -16.85
C ARG A 7 -14.19 3.83 -18.20
N LYS A 8 -15.45 3.86 -18.65
CA LYS A 8 -15.84 3.32 -19.95
C LYS A 8 -15.15 4.05 -21.10
N HIS A 9 -14.97 5.38 -21.00
CA HIS A 9 -14.28 6.15 -22.02
C HIS A 9 -12.80 5.73 -22.16
N VAL A 10 -12.08 5.59 -21.05
CA VAL A 10 -10.67 5.13 -21.07
C VAL A 10 -10.54 3.73 -21.67
N ILE A 11 -11.44 2.80 -21.31
CA ILE A 11 -11.44 1.44 -21.87
C ILE A 11 -11.67 1.50 -23.38
N ARG A 12 -12.65 2.28 -23.86
CA ARG A 12 -12.92 2.41 -25.29
C ARG A 12 -11.78 3.07 -26.07
N ASN A 13 -11.12 4.08 -25.49
CA ASN A 13 -9.96 4.70 -26.13
C ASN A 13 -8.83 3.69 -26.33
N ARG A 14 -8.60 2.80 -25.36
CA ARG A 14 -7.65 1.70 -25.52
C ARG A 14 -8.08 0.71 -26.59
N MET A 15 -9.35 0.25 -26.57
CA MET A 15 -9.86 -0.65 -27.62
C MET A 15 -9.61 -0.07 -29.03
N ALA A 16 -9.85 1.23 -29.21
CA ALA A 16 -9.62 1.91 -30.48
C ALA A 16 -8.14 1.99 -30.86
N SER A 17 -7.23 2.07 -29.89
CA SER A 17 -5.79 2.17 -30.15
C SER A 17 -5.06 0.83 -30.27
N THR A 18 -5.58 -0.24 -29.65
CA THR A 18 -4.91 -1.55 -29.60
C THR A 18 -5.64 -2.65 -30.37
N GLY A 19 -6.91 -2.44 -30.75
CA GLY A 19 -7.76 -3.47 -31.35
C GLY A 19 -8.24 -4.54 -30.36
N GLU A 20 -7.95 -4.40 -29.07
CA GLU A 20 -8.37 -5.33 -28.01
C GLU A 20 -9.90 -5.33 -27.81
N SER A 21 -10.44 -6.44 -27.33
CA SER A 21 -11.82 -6.48 -26.83
C SER A 21 -11.98 -5.61 -25.57
N TYR A 22 -13.22 -5.20 -25.26
CA TYR A 22 -13.49 -4.40 -24.06
C TYR A 22 -12.99 -5.08 -22.77
N VAL A 23 -13.13 -6.41 -22.68
CA VAL A 23 -12.74 -7.18 -21.50
C VAL A 23 -11.22 -7.21 -21.35
N GLU A 24 -10.48 -7.44 -22.44
CA GLU A 24 -9.02 -7.42 -22.44
C GLU A 24 -8.49 -6.03 -22.13
N ALA A 25 -9.02 -4.99 -22.76
CA ALA A 25 -8.64 -3.61 -22.48
C ALA A 25 -8.87 -3.24 -21.00
N ALA A 26 -10.00 -3.64 -20.42
CA ALA A 26 -10.29 -3.43 -19.00
C ALA A 26 -9.34 -4.20 -18.08
N ARG A 27 -9.02 -5.47 -18.41
CA ARG A 27 -8.09 -6.31 -17.65
C ARG A 27 -6.68 -5.73 -17.69
N ASN A 28 -6.21 -5.32 -18.86
CA ASN A 28 -4.87 -4.76 -19.06
C ASN A 28 -4.73 -3.41 -18.34
N LEU A 29 -5.73 -2.52 -18.42
CA LEU A 29 -5.73 -1.27 -17.66
C LEU A 29 -5.72 -1.51 -16.15
N LYS A 30 -6.47 -2.50 -15.65
CA LYS A 30 -6.43 -2.88 -14.23
C LYS A 30 -5.03 -3.40 -13.86
N SER A 31 -4.48 -4.32 -14.65
CA SER A 31 -3.15 -4.88 -14.42
C SER A 31 -2.06 -3.80 -14.38
N MET A 32 -2.07 -2.84 -15.32
CA MET A 32 -1.15 -1.70 -15.31
C MET A 32 -1.30 -0.84 -14.06
N LYS A 33 -2.54 -0.56 -13.62
CA LYS A 33 -2.80 0.17 -12.38
C LYS A 33 -2.24 -0.60 -11.18
N ASP A 34 -2.53 -1.89 -11.09
CA ASP A 34 -2.12 -2.76 -9.99
C ASP A 34 -0.58 -2.86 -9.93
N MET A 35 0.10 -2.91 -11.08
CA MET A 35 1.57 -2.83 -11.17
C MET A 35 2.11 -1.48 -10.67
N GLY A 36 1.47 -0.37 -11.07
CA GLY A 36 1.82 0.97 -10.58
C GLY A 36 1.67 1.08 -9.05
N GLN A 37 0.56 0.58 -8.51
CA GLN A 37 0.28 0.53 -7.08
C GLN A 37 1.24 -0.39 -6.33
N THR A 38 1.58 -1.56 -6.89
CA THR A 38 2.59 -2.48 -6.34
C THR A 38 3.94 -1.78 -6.19
N ALA A 39 4.41 -1.11 -7.25
CA ALA A 39 5.67 -0.39 -7.23
C ALA A 39 5.66 0.78 -6.22
N GLU A 40 4.54 1.49 -6.11
CA GLU A 40 4.38 2.57 -5.12
C GLU A 40 4.32 2.05 -3.69
N ALA A 41 3.65 0.92 -3.45
CA ALA A 41 3.58 0.28 -2.14
C ALA A 41 4.98 -0.14 -1.66
N VAL A 42 5.78 -0.74 -2.55
CA VAL A 42 7.17 -1.10 -2.26
C VAL A 42 8.00 0.14 -1.93
N ARG A 43 7.87 1.25 -2.69
CA ARG A 43 8.56 2.52 -2.36
C ARG A 43 8.07 3.13 -1.04
N THR A 44 6.77 3.01 -0.76
CA THR A 44 6.16 3.52 0.48
C THR A 44 6.68 2.76 1.70
N GLN A 45 6.95 1.46 1.56
CA GLN A 45 7.54 0.64 2.61
C GLN A 45 9.08 0.77 2.69
N ARG A 46 9.75 0.87 1.54
CA ARG A 46 11.22 0.83 1.45
C ARG A 46 11.77 2.21 1.11
N TRP A 47 12.18 2.92 2.15
CA TRP A 47 13.01 4.12 2.04
C TRP A 47 14.13 4.07 3.07
N LYS A 48 15.16 4.88 2.86
CA LYS A 48 16.17 5.13 3.87
C LYS A 48 15.72 6.34 4.69
N PRO A 49 15.56 6.22 6.03
CA PRO A 49 15.32 7.37 6.88
C PRO A 49 16.41 8.43 6.65
N ALA A 50 16.01 9.70 6.63
CA ALA A 50 16.99 10.78 6.53
C ALA A 50 17.89 10.80 7.77
N ASP A 51 19.14 11.21 7.57
CA ASP A 51 20.12 11.32 8.67
C ASP A 51 19.82 12.54 9.57
N SER A 52 19.19 13.58 9.01
CA SER A 52 18.67 14.75 9.73
C SER A 52 17.15 14.69 9.88
N LEU A 53 16.64 15.30 10.95
CA LEU A 53 15.21 15.49 11.21
C LEU A 53 14.62 16.70 10.44
N ASP A 54 15.47 17.54 9.86
CA ASP A 54 15.04 18.71 9.08
C ASP A 54 14.54 18.33 7.68
N VAL A 55 14.81 17.09 7.25
CA VAL A 55 14.31 16.55 5.99
C VAL A 55 12.98 15.86 6.24
N PRO A 56 11.88 16.31 5.60
CA PRO A 56 10.58 15.71 5.80
C PRO A 56 10.59 14.25 5.35
N CYS A 57 9.87 13.40 6.08
CA CYS A 57 9.76 11.99 5.71
C CYS A 57 9.09 11.86 4.33
N PRO A 58 9.57 10.97 3.43
CA PRO A 58 9.00 10.77 2.09
C PRO A 58 7.54 10.30 2.10
N CYS A 59 6.97 10.00 3.27
CA CYS A 59 5.55 9.77 3.46
C CYS A 59 4.67 10.95 3.05
N GLY A 60 5.21 12.19 3.01
CA GLY A 60 4.47 13.39 2.62
C GLY A 60 3.30 13.77 3.54
N GLY A 61 3.13 13.10 4.67
CA GLY A 61 2.08 13.35 5.65
C GLY A 61 2.60 13.96 6.95
N THR A 62 1.70 14.18 7.90
CA THR A 62 1.98 14.45 9.32
C THR A 62 2.50 13.19 10.02
N CYS A 63 3.51 12.55 9.43
CA CYS A 63 4.43 11.77 10.24
C CYS A 63 4.86 12.72 11.38
N GLU A 64 5.03 12.26 12.62
CA GLU A 64 5.50 13.08 13.74
C GLU A 64 7.03 12.90 13.93
N PRO A 65 7.90 13.10 12.91
CA PRO A 65 9.32 13.04 13.14
C PRO A 65 9.67 14.19 14.07
N GLY A 66 10.32 13.85 15.17
CA GLY A 66 10.76 14.81 16.13
C GLY A 66 9.86 15.01 17.34
N GLU A 67 8.93 14.12 17.67
CA GLU A 67 8.41 14.12 19.04
C GLU A 67 9.56 13.93 20.05
N LYS A 68 9.52 14.62 21.20
CA LYS A 68 10.53 14.43 22.25
C LYS A 68 10.31 13.09 22.96
N CYS A 69 11.39 12.41 23.27
CA CYS A 69 11.36 11.22 24.10
C CYS A 69 11.18 11.62 25.56
N ASP A 70 10.18 11.03 26.23
CA ASP A 70 9.91 11.30 27.64
C ASP A 70 11.02 10.80 28.58
N HIS A 71 11.90 9.92 28.11
CA HIS A 71 12.95 9.33 28.93
C HIS A 71 14.29 10.07 28.86
N CYS A 72 14.70 10.51 27.66
CA CYS A 72 16.01 11.14 27.46
C CYS A 72 15.94 12.49 26.74
N HIS A 73 14.74 12.99 26.45
CA HIS A 73 14.46 14.28 25.77
C HIS A 73 15.05 14.46 24.37
N ALA A 74 15.73 13.44 23.83
CA ALA A 74 16.10 13.36 22.42
C ALA A 74 14.84 13.23 21.55
N ARG A 75 15.02 13.25 20.22
CA ARG A 75 13.91 13.25 19.28
C ARG A 75 13.67 11.84 18.73
N HIS A 76 12.41 11.50 18.45
CA HIS A 76 12.06 10.28 17.75
C HIS A 76 12.15 10.47 16.23
N ARG A 77 12.64 9.44 15.54
CA ARG A 77 12.80 9.40 14.08
C ARG A 77 11.93 8.28 13.51
N HIS A 78 11.24 8.55 12.42
CA HIS A 78 10.54 7.52 11.66
C HIS A 78 11.57 6.61 10.96
N VAL A 79 11.66 5.35 11.41
CA VAL A 79 12.69 4.39 10.96
C VAL A 79 12.18 3.28 10.05
N GLY A 80 10.87 3.10 9.93
CA GLY A 80 10.32 2.11 9.02
C GLY A 80 8.81 2.05 9.05
N ARG A 81 8.24 1.43 8.02
CA ARG A 81 6.79 1.27 7.86
C ARG A 81 6.49 -0.17 7.50
N ALA A 82 5.34 -0.65 7.96
CA ALA A 82 4.79 -1.92 7.54
C ALA A 82 3.27 -1.81 7.36
N PRO A 83 2.63 -2.72 6.63
CA PRO A 83 1.17 -2.86 6.68
C PRO A 83 0.66 -2.94 8.12
N GLY A 84 -0.39 -2.17 8.42
CA GLY A 84 -0.92 -1.99 9.79
C GLY A 84 -2.24 -2.71 10.06
N SER A 85 -2.85 -3.35 9.05
CA SER A 85 -4.14 -4.02 9.16
C SER A 85 -4.15 -5.31 8.34
N LEU A 86 -5.01 -6.26 8.69
CA LEU A 86 -5.19 -7.51 7.93
C LEU A 86 -6.15 -7.36 6.73
N THR A 87 -6.94 -6.30 6.70
CA THR A 87 -8.05 -6.14 5.73
C THR A 87 -8.12 -4.74 5.12
N ASP A 88 -7.76 -3.71 5.89
CA ASP A 88 -7.71 -2.34 5.39
C ASP A 88 -6.36 -2.07 4.73
N VAL A 89 -6.36 -2.12 3.40
CA VAL A 89 -5.15 -2.02 2.58
C VAL A 89 -4.51 -0.64 2.58
N GLU A 90 -5.18 0.41 3.05
CA GLU A 90 -4.60 1.76 3.14
C GLU A 90 -4.06 2.08 4.54
N THR A 91 -4.24 1.17 5.50
CA THR A 91 -3.74 1.32 6.86
C THR A 91 -2.32 0.76 7.00
N TRP A 92 -1.39 1.64 7.41
CA TRP A 92 0.02 1.36 7.66
C TRP A 92 0.37 1.54 9.13
N ALA A 93 1.49 0.94 9.55
CA ALA A 93 2.08 1.06 10.87
C ALA A 93 3.49 1.67 10.72
N ASP A 94 3.66 2.89 11.23
CA ASP A 94 4.90 3.66 11.21
C ASP A 94 5.66 3.45 12.51
N ARG A 95 6.92 3.01 12.42
CA ARG A 95 7.80 2.78 13.56
C ARG A 95 8.71 3.98 13.77
N TYR A 96 8.73 4.48 15.01
CA TYR A 96 9.57 5.58 15.44
C TYR A 96 10.59 5.08 16.47
N ALA A 97 11.85 5.49 16.34
CA ALA A 97 12.92 5.16 17.27
C ALA A 97 13.59 6.43 17.78
N CYS A 98 13.85 6.48 19.09
CA CYS A 98 14.57 7.58 19.72
C CYS A 98 16.02 7.62 19.22
N THR A 99 16.55 8.82 18.98
CA THR A 99 17.95 8.99 18.57
C THR A 99 18.95 8.93 19.73
N GLY A 100 18.49 8.99 20.98
CA GLY A 100 19.34 9.04 22.17
C GLY A 100 19.26 7.83 23.11
N CYS A 101 18.26 6.96 22.96
CA CYS A 101 18.11 5.77 23.79
C CYS A 101 17.35 4.65 23.04
N SER A 102 17.11 3.51 23.68
CA SER A 102 16.41 2.37 23.08
C SER A 102 14.88 2.52 22.98
N SER A 103 14.32 3.67 23.35
CA SER A 103 12.88 3.92 23.26
C SER A 103 12.40 3.90 21.81
N ALA A 104 11.25 3.26 21.57
CA ALA A 104 10.61 3.21 20.27
C ALA A 104 9.09 3.02 20.44
N TYR A 105 8.33 3.51 19.47
CA TYR A 105 6.88 3.31 19.41
C TYR A 105 6.41 3.10 17.96
N THR A 106 5.15 2.69 17.82
CA THR A 106 4.51 2.49 16.53
C THR A 106 3.20 3.27 16.50
N LEU A 107 2.94 3.99 15.41
CA LEU A 107 1.66 4.66 15.15
C LEU A 107 0.98 4.03 13.94
N THR A 108 -0.32 3.83 14.04
CA THR A 108 -1.15 3.45 12.89
C THR A 108 -1.55 4.69 12.12
N VAL A 109 -1.32 4.70 10.80
CA VAL A 109 -1.62 5.81 9.90
C VAL A 109 -2.40 5.30 8.69
N VAL A 110 -3.33 6.13 8.20
CA VAL A 110 -4.03 5.86 6.93
C VAL A 110 -3.36 6.68 5.84
N LEU A 111 -2.97 6.03 4.74
CA LEU A 111 -2.39 6.70 3.57
C LEU A 111 -3.32 6.51 2.35
N PRO A 112 -4.30 7.41 2.15
CA PRO A 112 -5.25 7.30 1.05
C PRO A 112 -4.55 7.25 -0.31
N GLY A 113 -4.95 6.30 -1.16
CA GLY A 113 -4.36 6.11 -2.49
C GLY A 113 -3.00 5.40 -2.48
N ARG A 114 -2.47 5.03 -1.31
CA ARG A 114 -1.22 4.27 -1.16
C ARG A 114 -1.46 2.92 -0.49
N PRO A 115 -2.24 2.01 -1.11
CA PRO A 115 -2.52 0.74 -0.50
C PRO A 115 -1.27 -0.16 -0.46
N TRP A 116 -1.10 -0.97 0.59
CA TRP A 116 -0.08 -2.01 0.67
C TRP A 116 -0.47 -3.32 -0.04
N GLY A 117 -1.73 -3.43 -0.48
CA GLY A 117 -2.29 -4.63 -1.09
C GLY A 117 -3.62 -4.38 -1.83
N ILE A 118 -4.28 -5.46 -2.21
CA ILE A 118 -5.61 -5.45 -2.84
C ILE A 118 -6.64 -5.91 -1.82
N ALA A 119 -7.67 -5.10 -1.58
CA ALA A 119 -8.86 -5.53 -0.85
C ALA A 119 -9.85 -6.19 -1.82
N GLU A 120 -10.24 -7.42 -1.53
CA GLU A 120 -11.21 -8.20 -2.27
C GLU A 120 -12.39 -8.54 -1.36
N THR A 121 -13.60 -8.35 -1.86
CA THR A 121 -14.81 -8.84 -1.18
C THR A 121 -15.07 -10.26 -1.64
N VAL A 122 -15.04 -11.21 -0.71
CA VAL A 122 -15.25 -12.63 -0.98
C VAL A 122 -16.55 -13.07 -0.31
N VAL A 123 -17.40 -13.77 -1.07
CA VAL A 123 -18.61 -14.43 -0.54
C VAL A 123 -18.28 -15.90 -0.34
N ARG A 124 -18.38 -16.40 0.89
CA ARG A 124 -18.11 -17.81 1.22
C ARG A 124 -19.42 -18.57 1.42
N GLY A 125 -19.94 -19.20 0.37
CA GLY A 125 -21.08 -20.12 0.45
C GLY A 125 -22.45 -19.46 0.65
N GLY A 126 -23.51 -20.19 0.28
CA GLY A 126 -24.86 -19.71 -0.12
C GLY A 126 -25.73 -18.96 0.89
N SER A 127 -25.18 -18.40 1.96
CA SER A 127 -25.87 -17.49 2.88
C SER A 127 -24.95 -16.60 3.73
N ALA A 128 -23.63 -16.59 3.48
CA ALA A 128 -22.70 -15.82 4.30
C ALA A 128 -22.61 -14.35 3.85
N GLU A 129 -22.55 -13.44 4.82
CA GLU A 129 -22.26 -12.03 4.57
C GLU A 129 -20.92 -11.85 3.83
N PRO A 130 -20.81 -10.85 2.93
CA PRO A 130 -19.56 -10.58 2.23
C PRO A 130 -18.45 -10.22 3.21
N VAL A 131 -17.31 -10.91 3.14
CA VAL A 131 -16.13 -10.62 3.98
C VAL A 131 -15.06 -9.93 3.14
N VAL A 132 -14.44 -8.89 3.70
CA VAL A 132 -13.27 -8.25 3.09
C VAL A 132 -12.02 -9.07 3.42
N GLN A 133 -11.30 -9.49 2.39
CA GLN A 133 -10.01 -10.15 2.48
C GLN A 133 -8.97 -9.28 1.77
N ALA A 134 -7.79 -9.12 2.36
CA ALA A 134 -6.68 -8.46 1.69
C ALA A 134 -5.70 -9.47 1.08
N ARG A 135 -5.06 -9.07 -0.02
CA ARG A 135 -3.90 -9.73 -0.63
C ARG A 135 -2.73 -8.76 -0.64
N VAL A 136 -1.57 -9.20 -0.14
CA VAL A 136 -0.36 -8.37 -0.05
C VAL A 136 0.25 -8.23 -1.44
N PHE A 137 0.62 -7.00 -1.84
CA PHE A 137 1.33 -6.82 -3.10
C PHE A 137 2.70 -7.53 -3.09
N PRO A 138 3.16 -8.08 -4.23
CA PRO A 138 4.50 -8.65 -4.33
C PRO A 138 5.59 -7.67 -3.88
N GLY A 139 6.54 -8.16 -3.07
CA GLY A 139 7.67 -7.37 -2.56
C GLY A 139 7.38 -6.53 -1.31
N VAL A 140 6.10 -6.35 -0.95
CA VAL A 140 5.67 -5.77 0.33
C VAL A 140 5.77 -6.83 1.42
N ILE A 141 6.35 -6.47 2.56
CA ILE A 141 6.54 -7.33 3.72
C ILE A 141 5.44 -7.01 4.74
N HIS A 142 4.48 -7.90 4.90
CA HIS A 142 3.42 -7.76 5.90
C HIS A 142 3.82 -8.52 7.19
N PRO A 143 3.76 -7.91 8.40
CA PRO A 143 4.22 -8.55 9.63
C PRO A 143 3.46 -9.85 9.98
N MET A 144 2.15 -9.87 9.68
CA MET A 144 1.24 -10.97 10.02
C MET A 144 0.71 -11.78 8.82
N MET A 145 1.05 -11.41 7.59
CA MET A 145 0.53 -12.06 6.38
C MET A 145 1.69 -12.51 5.51
N ARG A 146 1.57 -13.69 4.90
CA ARG A 146 2.57 -14.15 3.94
C ARG A 146 2.40 -13.36 2.63
N PRO A 147 3.50 -12.85 2.04
CA PRO A 147 3.43 -12.28 0.71
C PRO A 147 3.04 -13.37 -0.29
N GLU A 148 2.25 -12.99 -1.29
CA GLU A 148 1.94 -13.88 -2.41
C GLU A 148 3.24 -14.17 -3.18
N LYS A 149 3.52 -15.44 -3.46
CA LYS A 149 4.61 -15.78 -4.38
C LYS A 149 4.21 -15.28 -5.78
N PRO A 150 5.15 -14.73 -6.58
CA PRO A 150 4.84 -14.43 -7.96
C PRO A 150 4.35 -15.71 -8.63
N GLU A 151 3.17 -15.65 -9.25
CA GLU A 151 2.64 -16.72 -10.08
C GLU A 151 3.70 -16.98 -11.17
N LYS A 152 4.23 -18.21 -11.23
CA LYS A 152 5.07 -18.60 -12.35
C LYS A 152 4.24 -18.41 -13.63
N PRO A 153 4.76 -17.77 -14.69
CA PRO A 153 4.09 -17.83 -15.98
C PRO A 153 3.93 -19.31 -16.34
N ALA A 154 2.73 -19.71 -16.77
CA ALA A 154 2.51 -21.02 -17.34
C ALA A 154 3.46 -21.17 -18.54
N GLU A 155 4.40 -22.10 -18.44
CA GLU A 155 5.17 -22.57 -19.58
C GLU A 155 4.22 -23.44 -20.41
N ASP A 156 3.85 -22.96 -21.60
CA ASP A 156 3.31 -23.78 -22.70
C ASP A 156 4.46 -24.53 -23.40
#